data_AF-A0A367Y7M6-F1
#
_entry.id   AF-A0A367Y7M6-F1
#
_cell.length_a   1.000
_cell.length_b   1.000
_cell.length_c   1.000
_cell.angle_alpha   90.00
_cell.angle_beta   90.00
_cell.angle_gamma   90.00
#
_symmetry.space_group_name_H-M   'P 1'
#
loop_
_entity.id
_entity.type
_entity.pdbx_description
1 polymer ?
#
loop_
_entity_poly.entity_id
_entity_poly.type
_entity_poly.pdbx_seq_one_letter_code
_entity_poly.pdbx_strand_id
1 'polypeptide(L)'
;MITLLLLIPMALVALLQLVAAIGIPGEARAHDLELPAYLASWTLYAVGFLGAVASVVLARGPLTLVVPLVAVTAAAVVAGPLVWGHAIGEFHLAHHLVRAALLVVVLVFYFWYVALHR
;
A
#
# COMPACT_ATOMS: atom_id res chain seq x y z
N MET A 1 -20.16 14.33 1.52
CA MET A 1 -20.18 13.06 2.28
C MET A 1 -19.52 11.91 1.52
N ILE A 2 -19.87 11.66 0.25
CA ILE A 2 -19.30 10.57 -0.58
C ILE A 2 -17.76 10.67 -0.72
N THR A 3 -17.22 11.89 -0.88
CA THR A 3 -15.77 12.14 -0.89
C THR A 3 -15.04 11.67 0.36
N LEU A 4 -15.61 11.89 1.56
CA LEU A 4 -15.00 11.46 2.81
C LEU A 4 -14.99 9.94 2.93
N LEU A 5 -16.07 9.27 2.50
CA LEU A 5 -16.18 7.80 2.49
C LEU A 5 -15.13 7.12 1.60
N LEU A 6 -14.61 7.81 0.57
CA LEU A 6 -13.69 7.24 -0.43
C LEU A 6 -12.23 7.62 -0.18
N LEU A 7 -11.97 8.67 0.61
CA LEU A 7 -10.63 9.03 1.09
C LEU A 7 -10.21 8.24 2.34
N ILE A 8 -11.17 7.83 3.17
CA ILE A 8 -10.91 7.01 4.37
C ILE A 8 -10.14 5.72 4.04
N PRO A 9 -10.54 4.90 3.04
CA PRO A 9 -9.81 3.69 2.72
C PRO A 9 -8.35 3.95 2.29
N MET A 10 -8.10 5.00 1.51
CA MET A 10 -6.73 5.36 1.11
C MET A 10 -5.90 5.89 2.28
N ALA A 11 -6.51 6.65 3.20
CA ALA A 11 -5.85 7.06 4.44
C ALA A 11 -5.52 5.86 5.33
N LEU A 12 -6.41 4.88 5.44
CA LEU A 12 -6.14 3.62 6.15
C LEU A 12 -5.02 2.82 5.49
N VAL A 13 -4.99 2.72 4.15
CA VAL A 13 -3.87 2.10 3.42
C VAL A 13 -2.57 2.83 3.75
N ALA A 14 -2.54 4.16 3.69
CA ALA A 14 -1.35 4.94 4.02
C ALA A 14 -0.88 4.64 5.46
N LEU A 15 -1.78 4.66 6.44
CA LEU A 15 -1.44 4.35 7.83
C LEU A 15 -0.90 2.94 8.00
N LEU A 16 -1.51 1.94 7.38
CA LEU A 16 -1.04 0.55 7.42
C LEU A 16 0.36 0.40 6.82
N GLN A 17 0.63 1.08 5.71
CA GLN A 17 1.94 1.06 5.06
C GLN A 17 2.99 1.77 5.92
N LEU A 18 2.65 2.89 6.56
CA LEU A 18 3.52 3.61 7.48
C LEU A 18 3.88 2.76 8.71
N VAL A 19 2.87 2.16 9.36
CA VAL A 19 3.08 1.30 10.52
C VAL A 19 3.99 0.12 10.17
N ALA A 20 3.76 -0.52 9.02
CA ALA A 20 4.62 -1.60 8.55
C ALA A 20 6.06 -1.13 8.25
N ALA A 21 6.23 0.01 7.58
CA ALA A 21 7.56 0.56 7.31
C ALA A 21 8.34 0.90 8.59
N ILE A 22 7.66 1.39 9.63
CA ILE A 22 8.26 1.68 10.94
C ILE A 22 8.52 0.39 11.74
N GLY A 23 7.65 -0.61 11.61
CA GLY A 23 7.73 -1.88 12.35
C GLY A 23 8.79 -2.85 11.84
N ILE A 24 9.00 -2.92 10.52
CA ILE A 24 9.92 -3.88 9.87
C ILE A 24 11.31 -3.93 10.51
N PRO A 25 12.00 -2.81 10.81
CA PRO A 25 13.32 -2.88 11.45
C PRO A 25 13.31 -3.54 12.83
N GLY A 26 12.24 -3.38 13.60
CA GLY A 26 12.08 -4.04 14.91
C GLY A 26 11.81 -5.53 14.76
N GLU A 27 10.94 -5.89 13.83
CA GLU A 27 10.58 -7.28 13.53
C GLU A 27 11.78 -8.03 12.91
N ALA A 28 12.52 -7.42 11.99
CA ALA A 28 13.73 -7.97 11.39
C ALA A 28 14.78 -8.38 12.44
N ARG A 29 14.95 -7.57 13.50
CA ARG A 29 15.84 -7.91 14.63
C ARG A 29 15.34 -9.11 15.42
N ALA A 30 14.03 -9.30 15.53
CA ALA A 30 13.45 -10.46 16.20
C ALA A 30 13.63 -11.76 15.39
N HIS A 31 13.88 -11.64 14.08
CA HIS A 31 14.14 -12.75 13.16
C HIS A 31 15.62 -12.86 12.74
N ASP A 32 16.54 -12.18 13.44
CA ASP A 32 17.99 -12.15 13.13
C ASP A 32 18.33 -11.79 11.67
N LEU A 33 17.50 -10.94 11.04
CA LEU A 33 17.68 -10.49 9.66
C LEU A 33 18.58 -9.25 9.57
N GLU A 34 19.58 -9.31 8.69
CA GLU A 34 20.40 -8.15 8.34
C GLU A 34 19.67 -7.17 7.42
N LEU A 35 20.13 -5.91 7.39
CA LEU A 35 19.55 -4.82 6.60
C LEU A 35 19.23 -5.20 5.14
N PRO A 36 20.14 -5.86 4.37
CA PRO A 36 19.84 -6.21 2.99
C PRO A 36 18.65 -7.17 2.82
N ALA A 37 18.38 -8.02 3.82
CA ALA A 37 17.33 -9.03 3.76
C ALA A 37 15.92 -8.44 3.80
N TYR A 38 15.74 -7.25 4.40
CA TYR A 38 14.44 -6.60 4.52
C TYR A 38 14.30 -5.26 3.81
N LEU A 39 15.39 -4.73 3.23
CA LEU A 39 15.39 -3.42 2.58
C LEU A 39 14.36 -3.32 1.47
N ALA A 40 14.22 -4.36 0.64
CA ALA A 40 13.23 -4.40 -0.44
C ALA A 40 11.80 -4.26 0.09
N SER A 41 11.43 -5.05 1.11
CA SER A 41 10.12 -4.96 1.76
C SER A 41 9.89 -3.57 2.35
N TRP A 42 10.87 -3.06 3.10
CA TRP A 42 10.80 -1.72 3.70
C TRP A 42 10.56 -0.63 2.66
N THR A 43 11.29 -0.65 1.55
CA THR A 43 11.12 0.30 0.44
C THR A 43 9.73 0.18 -0.18
N LEU A 44 9.21 -1.03 -0.38
CA LEU A 44 7.86 -1.23 -0.91
C LEU A 44 6.79 -0.65 0.02
N TYR A 45 6.93 -0.84 1.34
CA TYR A 45 6.02 -0.21 2.30
C TYR A 45 6.13 1.32 2.30
N ALA A 46 7.34 1.87 2.21
CA ALA A 46 7.55 3.32 2.11
C ALA A 46 6.94 3.91 0.82
N VAL A 47 7.12 3.24 -0.32
CA VAL A 47 6.52 3.63 -1.61
C VAL A 47 5.00 3.54 -1.55
N GLY A 48 4.45 2.47 -0.96
CA GLY A 48 3.02 2.31 -0.75
C GLY A 48 2.42 3.44 0.10
N PHE A 49 3.12 3.84 1.17
CA PHE A 49 2.72 4.99 1.99
C PHE A 49 2.73 6.31 1.19
N LEU A 50 3.86 6.66 0.57
CA LEU A 50 4.01 7.91 -0.17
C LEU A 50 3.01 7.99 -1.33
N GLY A 51 2.83 6.89 -2.04
CA GLY A 51 1.88 6.79 -3.15
C GLY A 51 0.42 6.95 -2.70
N ALA A 52 0.05 6.37 -1.55
CA ALA A 52 -1.28 6.52 -0.99
C ALA A 52 -1.56 7.97 -0.55
N VAL A 53 -0.59 8.63 0.11
CA VAL A 53 -0.68 10.05 0.50
C VAL A 53 -0.80 10.94 -0.74
N ALA A 54 0.08 10.74 -1.73
CA ALA A 54 0.05 11.51 -2.96
C ALA A 54 -1.28 11.32 -3.73
N SER A 55 -1.86 10.12 -3.72
CA SER A 55 -3.17 9.84 -4.33
C SER A 55 -4.31 10.58 -3.63
N VAL A 56 -4.26 10.74 -2.30
CA VAL A 56 -5.22 11.55 -1.54
C VAL A 56 -5.08 13.03 -1.91
N VAL A 57 -3.85 13.56 -1.94
CA VAL A 57 -3.57 14.97 -2.28
C VAL A 57 -3.99 15.28 -3.72
N LEU A 58 -3.69 14.38 -4.65
CA LEU A 58 -3.95 14.55 -6.08
C LEU A 58 -5.33 14.05 -6.52
N ALA A 59 -6.24 13.69 -5.62
CA ALA A 59 -7.56 13.15 -5.98
C ALA A 59 -8.33 14.03 -7.00
N ARG A 60 -8.08 15.34 -6.98
CA ARG A 60 -8.64 16.34 -7.92
C ARG A 60 -7.69 16.82 -9.04
N GLY A 61 -6.45 16.31 -9.10
CA GLY A 61 -5.44 16.65 -10.12
C GLY A 61 -5.58 15.84 -11.42
N PRO A 62 -4.76 16.04 -12.47
CA PRO A 62 -4.94 15.37 -13.77
C PRO A 62 -4.98 13.83 -13.73
N LEU A 63 -5.89 13.19 -14.50
CA LEU A 63 -6.01 11.71 -14.52
C LEU A 63 -4.71 11.04 -14.99
N THR A 64 -4.00 11.68 -15.91
CA THR A 64 -2.71 11.24 -16.45
C THR A 64 -1.62 11.11 -15.37
N LEU A 65 -1.79 11.76 -14.22
CA LEU A 65 -0.89 11.65 -13.07
C LEU A 65 -1.43 10.71 -11.99
N VAL A 66 -2.75 10.74 -11.75
CA VAL A 66 -3.39 9.94 -10.68
C VAL A 66 -3.41 8.46 -11.01
N VAL A 67 -3.76 8.08 -12.24
CA VAL A 67 -3.84 6.67 -12.66
C VAL A 67 -2.51 5.91 -12.47
N PRO A 68 -1.37 6.38 -13.02
CA PRO A 68 -0.10 5.67 -12.86
C PRO A 68 0.37 5.65 -11.40
N LEU A 69 0.15 6.75 -10.65
CA LEU A 69 0.49 6.80 -9.23
C LEU A 69 -0.25 5.75 -8.42
N VAL A 70 -1.56 5.62 -8.64
CA VAL A 70 -2.39 4.62 -7.97
C VAL A 70 -1.97 3.21 -8.35
N ALA A 71 -1.59 2.97 -9.61
CA ALA A 71 -1.08 1.67 -10.05
C ALA A 71 0.24 1.30 -9.37
N VAL A 72 1.19 2.23 -9.27
CA VAL A 72 2.46 2.02 -8.56
C VAL A 72 2.22 1.80 -7.07
N THR A 73 1.34 2.59 -6.47
CA THR A 73 0.92 2.44 -5.07
C THR A 73 0.34 1.05 -4.82
N ALA A 74 -0.55 0.59 -5.71
CA ALA A 74 -1.17 -0.71 -5.62
C ALA A 74 -0.13 -1.83 -5.67
N ALA A 75 0.79 -1.77 -6.64
CA ALA A 75 1.86 -2.74 -6.78
C ALA A 75 2.72 -2.81 -5.51
N ALA A 76 3.09 -1.65 -4.95
CA ALA A 76 3.89 -1.58 -3.73
C ALA A 76 3.16 -2.16 -2.51
N VAL A 77 1.88 -1.83 -2.34
CA VAL A 77 1.04 -2.32 -1.23
C VAL A 77 0.84 -3.84 -1.28
N VAL A 78 0.78 -4.44 -2.46
CA VAL A 78 0.71 -5.90 -2.64
C VAL A 78 2.08 -6.55 -2.47
N ALA A 79 3.12 -5.98 -3.07
CA ALA A 79 4.45 -6.59 -3.11
C ALA A 79 5.16 -6.55 -1.74
N GLY A 80 5.06 -5.46 -0.99
CA GLY A 80 5.74 -5.32 0.32
C GLY A 80 5.47 -6.49 1.28
N PRO A 81 4.19 -6.87 1.50
CA PRO A 81 3.82 -8.05 2.28
C PRO A 81 4.36 -9.38 1.73
N LEU A 82 4.37 -9.56 0.40
CA LEU A 82 4.85 -10.80 -0.22
C LEU A 82 6.36 -10.96 0.02
N VAL A 83 7.11 -9.89 -0.22
CA VAL A 83 8.58 -9.88 -0.01
C VAL A 83 8.91 -10.04 1.47
N TRP A 84 8.12 -9.42 2.37
CA TRP A 84 8.29 -9.58 3.82
C TRP A 84 8.01 -11.01 4.28
N GLY A 85 6.84 -11.57 3.94
CA GLY A 85 6.48 -12.93 4.31
C GLY A 85 7.47 -13.97 3.77
N HIS A 86 8.03 -13.74 2.59
CA HIS A 86 9.12 -14.56 2.07
C HIS A 86 10.41 -14.43 2.90
N ALA A 87 10.80 -13.21 3.28
CA ALA A 87 12.02 -12.95 4.06
C ALA A 87 11.99 -13.57 5.45
N ILE A 88 10.82 -13.65 6.10
CA ILE A 88 10.66 -14.25 7.44
C ILE A 88 10.20 -15.71 7.42
N GLY A 89 9.97 -16.29 6.24
CA GLY A 89 9.51 -17.69 6.09
C GLY A 89 8.02 -17.93 6.38
N GLU A 90 7.22 -16.87 6.53
CA GLU A 90 5.78 -16.93 6.84
C GLU A 90 4.89 -16.65 5.61
N PHE A 91 5.32 -17.12 4.43
CA PHE A 91 4.57 -16.88 3.21
C PHE A 91 3.31 -17.76 3.14
N HIS A 92 2.14 -17.15 3.30
CA HIS A 92 0.84 -17.83 3.15
C HIS A 92 0.02 -17.22 2.03
N LEU A 93 -0.10 -17.93 0.90
CA LEU A 93 -0.79 -17.46 -0.29
C LEU A 93 -2.22 -16.95 0.00
N ALA A 94 -2.96 -17.64 0.88
CA ALA A 94 -4.31 -17.25 1.28
C ALA A 94 -4.36 -15.87 1.98
N HIS A 95 -3.40 -15.57 2.85
CA HIS A 95 -3.30 -14.29 3.54
C HIS A 95 -3.05 -13.14 2.56
N HIS A 96 -2.18 -13.36 1.57
CA HIS A 96 -1.86 -12.36 0.57
C HIS A 96 -2.96 -12.15 -0.47
N LEU A 97 -3.72 -13.20 -0.83
CA LEU A 97 -4.90 -13.09 -1.69
C LEU A 97 -6.00 -12.24 -1.06
N VAL A 98 -6.27 -12.41 0.23
CA VAL A 98 -7.24 -11.57 0.97
C VAL A 98 -6.80 -10.11 0.95
N ARG A 99 -5.50 -9.85 1.17
CA ARG A 99 -4.94 -8.50 1.12
C ARG A 99 -5.04 -7.86 -0.26
N ALA A 100 -4.73 -8.61 -1.32
CA ALA A 100 -4.87 -8.16 -2.70
C ALA A 100 -6.34 -7.86 -3.04
N ALA A 101 -7.28 -8.71 -2.62
CA ALA A 101 -8.70 -8.49 -2.83
C ALA A 101 -9.21 -7.21 -2.14
N LEU A 102 -8.84 -6.98 -0.89
CA LEU A 102 -9.19 -5.75 -0.16
C LEU A 102 -8.62 -4.52 -0.87
N LEU A 103 -7.38 -4.58 -1.34
CA LEU A 103 -6.77 -3.48 -2.07
C LEU A 103 -7.46 -3.20 -3.40
N VAL A 104 -7.81 -4.23 -4.17
CA VAL A 104 -8.58 -4.09 -5.42
C VAL A 104 -9.89 -3.36 -5.15
N VAL A 105 -10.61 -3.73 -4.09
CA VAL A 105 -11.85 -3.06 -3.70
C VAL A 105 -11.60 -1.58 -3.39
N VAL A 106 -10.55 -1.25 -2.63
CA VAL A 106 -10.17 0.15 -2.33
C VAL A 106 -9.84 0.94 -3.60
N LEU A 107 -9.07 0.35 -4.53
CA LEU A 107 -8.69 0.98 -5.79
C LEU A 107 -9.88 1.21 -6.71
N VAL A 108 -10.77 0.21 -6.83
CA VAL A 108 -12.02 0.33 -7.60
C VAL A 108 -12.87 1.46 -7.04
N PHE A 109 -13.05 1.53 -5.71
CA PHE A 109 -13.78 2.61 -5.08
C PHE A 109 -13.12 3.98 -5.29
N TYR A 110 -11.79 4.06 -5.16
CA TYR A 110 -11.05 5.30 -5.41
C TYR A 110 -11.17 5.76 -6.87
N PHE A 111 -11.01 4.86 -7.85
CA PHE A 111 -11.16 5.22 -9.26
C PHE A 111 -12.60 5.57 -9.63
N TRP A 112 -13.57 4.85 -9.07
CA TRP A 112 -14.99 5.19 -9.21
C TRP A 112 -15.25 6.60 -8.66
N TYR A 113 -14.73 6.93 -7.48
CA TYR A 113 -14.84 8.28 -6.90
C TYR A 113 -14.32 9.34 -7.85
N VAL A 114 -13.07 9.14 -8.28
CA VAL A 114 -12.32 10.04 -9.17
C VAL A 114 -13.04 10.22 -10.50
N ALA A 115 -13.63 9.17 -11.07
CA ALA A 115 -14.37 9.23 -12.32
C ALA A 115 -15.73 9.96 -12.18
N LEU A 116 -16.43 9.82 -11.05
CA LEU A 116 -17.75 10.42 -10.85
C LEU A 116 -17.73 11.89 -10.37
N HIS A 117 -16.63 12.35 -9.79
CA HIS A 117 -16.58 13.65 -9.08
C HIS A 117 -15.53 14.61 -9.65
N ARG A 118 -15.14 14.38 -10.90
CA ARG A 118 -14.43 15.32 -11.76
C ARG A 118 -15.40 15.85 -12.80
#